data_AF-A0A7K4VDI4-F1
#
_entry.id   AF-A0A7K4VDI4-F1
#
_cell.length_a   1.000
_cell.length_b   1.000
_cell.length_c   1.000
_cell.angle_alpha   90.00
_cell.angle_beta   90.00
_cell.angle_gamma   90.00
#
_symmetry.space_group_name_H-M   'P 1'
#
loop_
_entity.id
_entity.type
_entity.pdbx_description
1 polymer ?
#
loop_
_entity_poly.entity_id
_entity_poly.type
_entity_poly.pdbx_seq_one_letter_code
_entity_poly.pdbx_strand_id
1 'polypeptide(L)'
;VCVVALVGFVLLCISYQPDEKTCAQFTVKLLYFLLSALALVACVLAVAFAAHHYLQLTKFTCDTIQDSCQCKLDTADPLGRTFVYQDTDCGSLSSMLSLYLLLQMALNLVAALVCLLMCFVVWKHRYQVFYVGVRFQLLTAAEGHGQQV
;
A
#
# COMPACT_ATOMS: atom_id res chain seq x y z
N VAL A 1 0.49 -6.13 -6.80
CA VAL A 1 -0.07 -4.87 -7.35
C VAL A 1 -1.13 -5.12 -8.42
N CYS A 2 -0.89 -5.97 -9.43
CA CYS A 2 -1.88 -6.27 -10.48
C CYS A 2 -3.22 -6.83 -9.96
N VAL A 3 -3.21 -7.67 -8.92
CA VAL A 3 -4.44 -8.22 -8.32
C VAL A 3 -5.29 -7.12 -7.64
N VAL A 4 -4.66 -6.13 -7.02
CA VAL A 4 -5.38 -5.00 -6.36
C VAL A 4 -6.01 -4.08 -7.40
N ALA A 5 -5.32 -3.84 -8.52
CA ALA A 5 -5.86 -3.08 -9.64
C ALA A 5 -7.01 -3.83 -10.35
N LEU A 6 -6.88 -5.14 -10.55
CA LEU A 6 -7.95 -5.99 -11.08
C LEU A 6 -9.18 -6.00 -10.17
N VAL A 7 -8.98 -6.12 -8.85
CA VAL A 7 -10.07 -6.03 -7.89
C VAL A 7 -10.69 -4.63 -7.89
N GLY A 8 -9.89 -3.56 -7.91
CA GLY A 8 -10.38 -2.18 -8.03
C GLY A 8 -11.20 -1.95 -9.29
N PHE A 9 -10.79 -2.52 -10.43
CA PHE A 9 -11.54 -2.47 -11.68
C PHE A 9 -12.88 -3.22 -11.58
N VAL A 10 -12.88 -4.43 -11.00
CA VAL A 10 -14.11 -5.21 -10.77
C VAL A 10 -15.07 -4.47 -9.84
N LEU A 11 -14.57 -3.74 -8.85
CA LEU A 11 -15.38 -2.90 -7.95
C LEU A 11 -15.98 -1.65 -8.59
N LEU A 12 -15.28 -1.03 -9.55
CA LEU A 12 -15.84 0.03 -10.38
C LEU A 12 -17.01 -0.49 -11.23
N CYS A 13 -16.89 -1.71 -11.77
CA CYS A 13 -17.95 -2.34 -12.53
C CYS A 13 -19.16 -2.73 -11.66
N ILE A 14 -18.95 -3.19 -10.42
CA ILE A 14 -20.03 -3.63 -9.52
C ILE A 14 -20.76 -2.44 -8.87
N SER A 15 -20.07 -1.32 -8.60
CA SER A 15 -20.69 -0.15 -7.95
C SER A 15 -21.59 0.69 -8.89
N TYR A 16 -21.69 0.34 -10.18
CA TYR A 16 -22.53 1.05 -11.16
C TYR A 16 -24.03 0.74 -11.03
N GLN A 17 -24.40 -0.34 -10.32
CA GLN A 17 -25.82 -0.70 -10.07
C GLN A 17 -26.20 -0.33 -8.63
N PRO A 18 -26.99 0.75 -8.41
CA PRO A 18 -27.37 1.24 -7.09
C PRO A 18 -28.60 0.49 -6.58
N ASP A 19 -28.55 -0.86 -6.51
CA ASP A 19 -29.66 -1.64 -5.96
C ASP A 19 -29.33 -2.02 -4.51
N GLU A 20 -29.82 -1.18 -3.59
CA GLU A 20 -29.44 -1.07 -2.18
C GLU A 20 -29.86 -2.27 -1.28
N LYS A 21 -30.19 -3.43 -1.86
CA LYS A 21 -30.98 -4.48 -1.20
C LYS A 21 -30.31 -5.86 -1.12
N THR A 22 -28.98 -5.97 -1.17
CA THR A 22 -28.32 -7.28 -1.11
C THR A 22 -27.08 -7.34 -0.21
N CYS A 23 -26.99 -8.41 0.60
CA CYS A 23 -25.81 -8.79 1.40
C CYS A 23 -24.50 -8.76 0.59
N ALA A 24 -24.60 -8.97 -0.73
CA ALA A 24 -23.50 -8.90 -1.68
C ALA A 24 -22.80 -7.52 -1.70
N GLN A 25 -23.52 -6.40 -1.69
CA GLN A 25 -22.88 -5.07 -1.71
C GLN A 25 -22.07 -4.80 -0.44
N PHE A 26 -22.54 -5.29 0.71
CA PHE A 26 -21.80 -5.21 1.97
C PHE A 26 -20.52 -6.05 1.90
N THR A 27 -20.63 -7.31 1.46
CA THR A 27 -19.48 -8.19 1.30
C THR A 27 -18.44 -7.61 0.34
N VAL A 28 -18.87 -7.06 -0.80
CA VAL A 28 -17.98 -6.44 -1.78
C VAL A 28 -17.26 -5.21 -1.21
N LYS A 29 -17.96 -4.31 -0.52
CA LYS A 29 -17.34 -3.15 0.14
C LYS A 29 -16.36 -3.56 1.24
N LEU A 30 -16.69 -4.60 2.02
CA LEU A 30 -15.82 -5.12 3.07
C LEU A 30 -14.56 -5.75 2.48
N LEU A 31 -14.69 -6.59 1.45
CA LEU A 31 -13.56 -7.19 0.75
C LEU A 31 -12.65 -6.12 0.15
N TYR A 32 -13.22 -5.06 -0.44
CA TYR A 32 -12.43 -3.94 -0.96
C TYR A 32 -11.61 -3.23 0.12
N PHE A 33 -12.23 -2.97 1.28
CA PHE A 33 -11.56 -2.35 2.41
C PHE A 33 -10.41 -3.23 2.91
N LEU A 34 -10.66 -4.52 3.11
CA LEU A 34 -9.64 -5.47 3.58
C LEU A 34 -8.48 -5.60 2.58
N LEU A 35 -8.78 -5.71 1.30
CA LEU A 35 -7.75 -5.80 0.25
C LEU A 35 -6.95 -4.50 0.14
N SER A 36 -7.59 -3.35 0.27
CA SER A 36 -6.90 -2.04 0.29
C SER A 36 -6.01 -1.90 1.53
N ALA A 37 -6.46 -2.37 2.70
CA ALA A 37 -5.66 -2.38 3.92
C ALA A 37 -4.45 -3.32 3.82
N LEU A 38 -4.63 -4.53 3.29
CA LEU A 38 -3.53 -5.48 3.05
C LEU A 38 -2.54 -4.92 2.01
N ALA A 39 -3.04 -4.29 0.95
CA ALA A 39 -2.21 -3.65 -0.06
C ALA A 39 -1.40 -2.49 0.54
N LEU A 40 -2.01 -1.67 1.40
CA LEU A 40 -1.31 -0.61 2.14
C LEU A 40 -0.15 -1.17 2.96
N VAL A 41 -0.39 -2.22 3.76
CA VAL A 41 0.67 -2.87 4.56
C VAL A 41 1.79 -3.41 3.66
N ALA A 42 1.44 -4.11 2.58
CA ALA A 42 2.41 -4.65 1.64
C ALA A 42 3.25 -3.54 0.97
N CYS A 43 2.63 -2.41 0.59
CA CYS A 43 3.34 -1.28 -0.01
C CYS A 43 4.30 -0.63 1.01
N VAL A 44 3.87 -0.44 2.26
CA VAL A 44 4.74 0.11 3.32
C VAL A 44 5.93 -0.81 3.59
N LEU A 45 5.71 -2.12 3.66
CA LEU A 45 6.79 -3.10 3.81
C LEU A 45 7.76 -3.04 2.62
N ALA A 46 7.25 -2.98 1.38
CA ALA A 46 8.08 -2.86 0.19
C ALA A 46 8.96 -1.60 0.21
N VAL A 47 8.42 -0.46 0.66
CA VAL A 47 9.19 0.78 0.85
C VAL A 47 10.27 0.58 1.92
N ALA A 48 9.95 -0.03 3.06
CA ALA A 48 10.92 -0.26 4.14
C ALA A 48 12.07 -1.17 3.70
N PHE A 49 11.78 -2.25 2.96
CA PHE A 49 12.81 -3.12 2.40
C PHE A 49 13.68 -2.39 1.37
N ALA A 50 13.07 -1.66 0.43
CA ALA A 50 13.82 -0.91 -0.56
C ALA A 50 14.70 0.18 0.08
N ALA A 51 14.21 0.87 1.11
CA ALA A 51 14.98 1.84 1.88
C ALA A 51 16.14 1.18 2.63
N HIS A 52 15.92 0.01 3.23
CA HIS A 52 16.98 -0.75 3.89
C HIS A 52 18.07 -1.13 2.89
N HIS A 53 17.70 -1.70 1.74
CA HIS A 53 18.65 -2.07 0.70
C HIS A 53 19.39 -0.86 0.12
N TYR A 54 18.71 0.27 -0.06
CA TYR A 54 19.33 1.52 -0.49
C TYR A 54 20.37 2.01 0.51
N LEU A 55 20.04 2.01 1.81
CA LEU A 55 20.98 2.39 2.86
C LEU A 55 22.20 1.46 2.90
N GLN A 56 21.98 0.15 2.72
CA GLN A 56 23.10 -0.80 2.63
C GLN A 56 23.96 -0.52 1.40
N LEU A 57 23.35 -0.25 0.25
CA LEU A 57 24.06 0.09 -0.99
C LEU A 57 24.97 1.31 -0.79
N THR A 58 24.50 2.35 -0.12
CA THR A 58 25.30 3.56 0.16
C THR A 58 26.49 3.34 1.11
N LYS A 59 26.50 2.23 1.85
CA LYS A 59 27.63 1.86 2.73
C LYS A 59 28.70 1.05 2.02
N PHE A 60 28.38 0.44 0.88
CA PHE A 60 29.37 -0.30 0.10
C PHE A 60 30.26 0.68 -0.66
N THR A 61 31.57 0.49 -0.55
CA THR A 61 32.56 1.11 -1.43
C THR A 61 32.83 0.14 -2.56
N CYS A 62 32.51 0.54 -3.79
CA CYS A 62 32.69 -0.29 -4.97
C CYS A 62 33.78 0.30 -5.86
N ASP A 63 34.81 -0.49 -6.14
CA ASP A 63 35.93 -0.13 -7.02
C ASP A 63 35.96 -1.02 -8.26
N THR A 64 36.36 -0.42 -9.38
CA THR A 64 36.50 -1.11 -10.67
C THR A 64 37.92 -1.63 -10.79
N ILE A 65 38.09 -2.95 -10.87
CA ILE A 65 39.39 -3.62 -10.95
C ILE A 65 39.36 -4.60 -12.13
N GLN A 66 40.18 -4.37 -13.15
CA GLN A 66 40.32 -5.25 -14.33
C GLN A 66 38.95 -5.68 -14.92
N ASP A 67 38.11 -4.72 -15.30
CA ASP A 67 36.77 -4.94 -15.88
C ASP A 67 35.77 -5.71 -14.99
N SER A 68 36.09 -5.87 -13.71
CA SER A 68 35.19 -6.39 -12.69
C SER A 68 34.86 -5.31 -11.66
N CYS A 69 33.60 -5.26 -11.23
CA CYS A 69 33.19 -4.40 -10.13
C CYS A 69 33.28 -5.15 -8.81
N GLN A 70 34.08 -4.65 -7.86
CA GLN A 70 34.24 -5.25 -6.54
C GLN A 70 33.70 -4.32 -5.46
N CYS A 71 32.66 -4.75 -4.76
CA CYS A 71 32.05 -4.01 -3.66
C CYS A 71 32.44 -4.59 -2.30
N LYS A 72 32.93 -3.72 -1.41
CA LYS A 72 33.29 -4.02 -0.01
C LYS A 72 32.51 -3.12 0.95
N LEU A 73 32.10 -3.67 2.09
CA LEU A 73 31.38 -2.90 3.11
C LEU A 73 32.34 -2.02 3.94
N ASP A 74 33.53 -2.54 4.24
CA ASP A 74 34.60 -1.80 4.90
C ASP A 74 35.91 -2.09 4.16
N THR A 75 36.55 -1.05 3.64
CA THR A 75 37.84 -1.16 2.95
C THR A 75 39.01 -1.36 3.92
N ALA A 76 38.83 -1.05 5.21
CA ALA A 76 39.87 -1.24 6.23
C ALA A 76 39.92 -2.67 6.78
N ASP A 77 38.85 -3.47 6.63
CA ASP A 77 38.79 -4.85 7.10
C ASP A 77 39.30 -5.83 6.03
N PRO A 78 40.47 -6.49 6.21
CA PRO A 78 41.01 -7.44 5.25
C PRO A 78 40.19 -8.74 5.15
N LEU A 79 39.31 -9.02 6.12
CA LEU A 79 38.43 -10.20 6.15
C LEU A 79 37.01 -9.87 5.66
N GLY A 80 36.75 -8.62 5.29
CA GLY A 80 35.44 -8.17 4.81
C GLY A 80 35.00 -8.91 3.55
N ARG A 81 33.73 -9.33 3.51
CA ARG A 81 33.13 -10.01 2.35
C ARG A 81 33.18 -9.11 1.11
N THR A 82 33.83 -9.59 0.07
CA THR A 82 33.85 -8.96 -1.26
C THR A 82 32.74 -9.52 -2.14
N PHE A 83 32.01 -8.62 -2.81
CA PHE A 83 31.06 -9.00 -3.86
C PHE A 83 31.67 -8.61 -5.20
N VAL A 84 31.88 -9.60 -6.07
CA VAL A 84 32.48 -9.42 -7.40
C VAL A 84 31.39 -9.56 -8.45
N TYR A 85 31.22 -8.52 -9.28
CA TYR A 85 30.36 -8.50 -10.44
C TYR A 85 31.23 -8.49 -11.70
N GLN A 86 31.07 -9.49 -12.56
CA GLN A 86 31.82 -9.61 -13.82
C GLN A 86 31.21 -8.73 -14.92
N ASP A 87 32.05 -8.28 -15.85
CA ASP A 87 31.68 -7.61 -17.11
C ASP A 87 30.77 -6.37 -16.96
N THR A 88 30.87 -5.65 -15.83
CA THR A 88 30.07 -4.46 -15.56
C THR A 88 30.85 -3.40 -14.78
N ASP A 89 30.75 -2.14 -15.24
CA ASP A 89 31.30 -0.99 -14.53
C ASP A 89 30.54 -0.71 -13.22
N CYS A 90 31.27 -0.45 -12.13
CA CYS A 90 30.67 -0.14 -10.83
C CYS A 90 29.75 1.08 -10.85
N GLY A 91 30.10 2.10 -11.63
CA GLY A 91 29.29 3.32 -11.75
C GLY A 91 27.91 3.03 -12.34
N SER A 92 27.88 2.29 -13.44
CA SER A 92 26.63 1.89 -14.12
C SER A 92 25.79 0.96 -13.27
N LEU A 93 26.40 -0.03 -12.61
CA LEU A 93 25.72 -0.99 -11.74
C LEU A 93 25.08 -0.30 -10.53
N SER A 94 25.87 0.50 -9.80
CA SER A 94 25.40 1.22 -8.61
C SER A 94 24.31 2.23 -8.96
N SER A 95 24.50 2.98 -10.06
CA SER A 95 23.52 3.97 -10.54
C SER A 95 22.19 3.31 -10.93
N MET A 96 22.23 2.23 -11.72
CA MET A 96 21.03 1.49 -12.13
C MET A 96 20.30 0.90 -10.93
N LEU A 97 21.02 0.23 -10.02
CA LEU A 97 20.42 -0.37 -8.82
C LEU A 97 19.79 0.68 -7.90
N SER A 98 20.49 1.80 -7.70
CA SER A 98 19.99 2.97 -6.96
C SER A 98 18.71 3.52 -7.59
N LEU A 99 18.69 3.71 -8.91
CA LEU A 99 17.53 4.22 -9.64
C LEU A 99 16.33 3.29 -9.50
N TYR A 100 16.51 1.97 -9.66
CA TYR A 100 15.44 1.01 -9.49
C TYR A 100 14.88 0.99 -8.06
N LEU A 101 15.74 1.06 -7.04
CA LEU A 101 15.30 1.12 -5.65
C LEU A 101 14.51 2.41 -5.35
N LEU A 102 14.98 3.56 -5.85
CA LEU A 102 14.29 4.84 -5.70
C LEU A 102 12.94 4.85 -6.41
N LEU A 103 12.89 4.32 -7.64
CA LEU A 103 11.65 4.19 -8.40
C LEU A 103 10.67 3.26 -7.67
N GLN A 104 11.14 2.13 -7.14
CA GLN A 104 10.31 1.20 -6.37
C GLN A 104 9.77 1.84 -5.09
N MET A 105 10.59 2.60 -4.35
CA MET A 105 10.13 3.34 -3.18
C MET A 105 9.04 4.36 -3.54
N ALA A 106 9.26 5.15 -4.58
CA ALA A 106 8.31 6.18 -5.03
C ALA A 106 6.96 5.56 -5.45
N LEU A 107 6.99 4.53 -6.29
CA LEU A 107 5.77 3.88 -6.79
C LEU A 107 4.98 3.19 -5.67
N ASN A 108 5.66 2.50 -4.74
CA ASN A 108 4.98 1.87 -3.61
C ASN A 108 4.43 2.92 -2.62
N LEU A 109 5.10 4.07 -2.45
CA LEU A 109 4.58 5.15 -1.63
C LEU A 109 3.31 5.77 -2.23
N VAL A 110 3.30 6.04 -3.54
CA VAL A 110 2.10 6.51 -4.26
C VAL A 110 0.97 5.49 -4.12
N ALA A 111 1.25 4.21 -4.31
CA ALA A 111 0.26 3.14 -4.14
C ALA A 111 -0.28 3.06 -2.70
N ALA A 112 0.59 3.21 -1.69
CA ALA A 112 0.20 3.25 -0.29
C ALA A 112 -0.75 4.43 -0.01
N LEU A 113 -0.45 5.62 -0.52
CA LEU A 113 -1.32 6.79 -0.38
C LEU A 113 -2.70 6.56 -1.01
N VAL A 114 -2.75 5.97 -2.21
CA VAL A 114 -4.01 5.61 -2.87
C VAL A 114 -4.80 4.59 -2.04
N CYS A 115 -4.14 3.54 -1.53
CA CYS A 115 -4.79 2.54 -0.68
C CYS A 115 -5.32 3.16 0.62
N LEU A 116 -4.57 4.07 1.23
CA LEU A 116 -4.98 4.80 2.43
C LEU A 116 -6.22 5.66 2.16
N LEU A 117 -6.24 6.41 1.05
CA LEU A 117 -7.38 7.22 0.64
C LEU A 117 -8.62 6.35 0.41
N MET A 118 -8.48 5.19 -0.23
CA MET A 118 -9.60 4.28 -0.45
C MET A 118 -10.13 3.70 0.87
N CYS A 119 -9.25 3.25 1.76
CA CYS A 119 -9.62 2.84 3.11
C CYS A 119 -10.37 3.96 3.84
N PHE A 120 -9.88 5.20 3.76
CA PHE A 120 -10.50 6.36 4.38
C PHE A 120 -11.89 6.67 3.81
N VAL A 121 -12.07 6.67 2.49
CA VAL A 121 -13.37 6.92 1.86
C VAL A 121 -14.40 5.86 2.25
N VAL A 122 -14.02 4.58 2.21
CA VAL A 122 -14.91 3.47 2.59
C VAL A 122 -15.24 3.52 4.08
N TRP A 123 -14.25 3.77 4.94
CA TRP A 123 -14.45 3.95 6.37
C TRP A 123 -15.39 5.12 6.66
N LYS A 124 -15.13 6.29 6.07
CA LYS A 124 -15.95 7.49 6.22
C LYS A 124 -17.38 7.25 5.76
N HIS A 125 -17.58 6.64 4.59
CA HIS A 125 -18.92 6.30 4.08
C HIS A 125 -19.67 5.38 5.06
N ARG A 126 -18.99 4.44 5.73
CA ARG A 126 -19.66 3.54 6.68
C ARG A 126 -20.00 4.23 7.99
N TYR A 127 -19.10 5.03 8.57
CA TYR A 127 -19.28 5.58 9.92
C TYR A 127 -19.92 6.97 9.99
N GLN A 128 -19.91 7.78 8.92
CA GLN A 128 -20.63 9.08 8.93
C GLN A 128 -22.16 8.93 8.90
N VAL A 129 -22.70 7.79 8.47
CA VAL A 129 -24.15 7.56 8.40
C VAL A 129 -24.75 7.15 9.77
N PHE A 130 -23.93 6.69 10.72
CA PHE A 130 -24.42 6.20 12.02
C PHE A 130 -24.59 7.27 13.11
N TYR A 131 -24.27 8.55 12.85
CA TYR A 131 -24.51 9.62 13.84
C TYR A 131 -25.94 10.19 13.86
N VAL A 132 -26.87 9.66 13.05
CA VAL A 132 -28.28 10.13 13.02
C VAL A 132 -29.29 9.03 13.42
N GLY A 133 -28.82 7.84 13.81
CA GLY A 133 -29.68 6.69 14.11
C GLY A 133 -30.35 6.67 15.49
N VAL A 134 -30.09 7.64 16.37
CA VAL A 134 -30.60 7.61 17.77
C VAL A 134 -31.82 8.51 17.99
N ARG A 135 -32.44 9.07 16.93
CA ARG A 135 -33.52 10.07 17.07
C ARG A 135 -34.90 9.65 16.55
N PHE A 136 -35.07 8.48 15.92
CA PHE A 136 -36.36 8.12 15.31
C PHE A 136 -37.23 7.08 16.02
N GLN A 137 -36.75 6.43 17.10
CA GLN A 137 -37.60 5.49 17.85
C GLN A 137 -38.42 6.14 18.97
N LEU A 138 -38.10 7.38 19.39
CA LEU A 138 -38.85 8.06 20.44
C LEU A 138 -40.08 8.81 19.90
N LEU A 139 -40.07 9.26 18.63
CA LEU A 139 -41.21 9.98 18.07
C LEU A 139 -42.39 9.06 17.72
N THR A 140 -42.14 7.84 17.25
CA THR A 140 -43.22 6.87 16.96
C THR A 140 -43.87 6.29 18.21
N ALA A 141 -43.19 6.34 19.37
CA ALA A 141 -43.77 5.93 20.66
C ALA A 141 -44.65 7.03 21.29
N ALA A 142 -44.46 8.29 20.92
CA ALA A 142 -45.24 9.41 21.45
C ALA A 142 -46.60 9.59 20.76
N GLU A 143 -46.75 9.15 19.51
CA GLU A 143 -48.04 9.21 18.79
C GLU A 143 -48.99 8.05 19.16
N GLY A 144 -48.50 6.98 19.81
CA GLY A 144 -49.30 5.80 20.16
C GLY A 144 -50.05 5.84 21.50
N HIS A 145 -49.96 6.94 22.28
CA HIS A 145 -50.59 7.03 23.61
C HIS A 145 -51.60 8.19 23.76
N GLY A 146 -51.96 8.86 22.66
CA GLY A 146 -52.86 10.02 22.67
C GLY A 146 -54.29 9.78 22.20
N GLN A 147 -54.73 8.53 22.04
CA GLN A 147 -56.06 8.24 21.51
C GLN A 147 -56.68 6.97 22.14
N GLN A 148 -57.08 7.08 23.41
CA GLN A 148 -58.18 6.29 23.95
C GLN A 148 -58.94 7.13 24.98
N VAL A 149 -60.13 7.57 24.56
CA VAL A 149 -61.24 8.04 25.40
C VAL A 149 -61.90 6.82 26.03
#